data_AF-A0A381ZXM3-F1
#
_entry.id   AF-A0A381ZXM3-F1
#
_cell.length_a   1.000
_cell.length_b   1.000
_cell.length_c   1.000
_cell.angle_alpha   90.00
_cell.angle_beta   90.00
_cell.angle_gamma   90.00
#
_symmetry.space_group_name_H-M   'P 1'
#
loop_
_entity.id
_entity.type
_entity.pdbx_description
1 polymer ?
#
loop_
_entity_poly.entity_id
_entity_poly.type
_entity_poly.pdbx_seq_one_letter_code
_entity_poly.pdbx_strand_id
1 'polypeptide(L)'
;VPTYIQSRLHDAITVFGRFLRQAGCQIGTGEIMSAIEASSKINLSNREDFRHALKTCFITNHKMIPLFDQLFNLYWRNPDK
;
A
#
# COMPACT_ATOMS: atom_id res chain seq x y z
N VAL A 1 -16.09 -17.68 -7.24
CA VAL A 1 -16.24 -16.23 -7.00
C VAL A 1 -15.18 -15.75 -6.00
N PRO A 2 -14.07 -15.13 -6.45
CA PRO A 2 -13.03 -14.63 -5.56
C PRO A 2 -13.24 -13.14 -5.24
N THR A 3 -14.40 -12.74 -4.71
CA THR A 3 -14.71 -11.32 -4.45
C THR A 3 -14.26 -10.84 -3.07
N TYR A 4 -14.07 -11.74 -2.10
CA TYR A 4 -13.80 -11.36 -0.70
C TYR A 4 -12.36 -10.86 -0.46
N ILE A 5 -11.37 -11.42 -1.17
CA ILE A 5 -9.95 -11.04 -1.01
C ILE A 5 -9.71 -9.66 -1.62
N GLN A 6 -10.35 -9.35 -2.74
CA GLN A 6 -10.27 -8.03 -3.36
C GLN A 6 -10.80 -6.96 -2.40
N SER A 7 -11.96 -7.13 -1.77
CA SER A 7 -12.52 -6.12 -0.86
C SER A 7 -11.58 -5.75 0.29
N ARG A 8 -10.98 -6.76 0.93
CA ARG A 8 -10.03 -6.58 2.05
C ARG A 8 -8.74 -5.88 1.59
N LEU A 9 -8.28 -6.19 0.37
CA LEU A 9 -7.09 -5.56 -0.21
C LEU A 9 -7.32 -4.09 -0.54
N HIS A 10 -8.43 -3.77 -1.19
CA HIS A 10 -8.79 -2.39 -1.53
C HIS A 10 -8.88 -1.52 -0.26
N ASP A 11 -9.48 -2.07 0.80
CA ASP A 11 -9.59 -1.41 2.09
C ASP A 11 -8.21 -1.19 2.74
N ALA A 12 -7.38 -2.23 2.80
CA ALA A 12 -6.01 -2.17 3.31
C ALA A 12 -5.17 -1.08 2.60
N ILE A 13 -5.21 -1.02 1.27
CA ILE A 13 -4.45 -0.04 0.49
C ILE A 13 -5.02 1.37 0.67
N THR A 14 -6.33 1.51 0.76
CA THR A 14 -6.99 2.80 1.02
C THR A 14 -6.63 3.34 2.41
N VAL A 15 -6.67 2.49 3.43
CA VAL A 15 -6.26 2.83 4.80
C VAL A 15 -4.77 3.21 4.83
N PHE A 16 -3.92 2.42 4.17
CA PHE A 16 -2.48 2.69 4.09
C PHE A 16 -2.17 4.02 3.36
N GLY A 17 -2.83 4.27 2.22
CA GLY A 17 -2.71 5.53 1.47
C GLY A 17 -3.17 6.74 2.29
N ARG A 18 -4.24 6.60 3.08
CA ARG A 18 -4.65 7.62 4.06
C ARG A 18 -3.59 7.84 5.14
N PHE A 19 -3.00 6.78 5.66
CA PHE A 19 -1.98 6.85 6.69
C PHE A 19 -0.72 7.60 6.20
N LEU A 20 -0.28 7.29 4.98
CA LEU A 20 0.80 8.02 4.30
C LEU A 20 0.45 9.50 4.10
N ARG A 21 -0.79 9.80 3.69
CA ARG A 21 -1.27 11.17 3.54
C ARG A 21 -1.24 11.94 4.87
N GLN A 22 -1.65 11.31 5.97
CA GLN A 22 -1.57 11.91 7.30
C GLN A 22 -0.11 12.12 7.77
N ALA A 23 0.81 11.27 7.34
CA ALA A 23 2.24 11.43 7.60
C ALA A 23 2.91 12.53 6.73
N GLY A 24 2.16 13.20 5.85
CA GLY A 24 2.65 14.29 5.00
C GLY A 24 3.09 13.85 3.60
N CYS A 25 2.89 12.59 3.21
CA CYS A 25 3.11 12.17 1.82
C CYS A 25 2.00 12.73 0.92
N GLN A 26 2.38 13.23 -0.26
CA GLN A 26 1.44 13.68 -1.28
C GLN A 26 0.83 12.48 -2.02
N ILE A 27 -0.02 11.72 -1.34
CA ILE A 27 -0.73 10.59 -1.94
C ILE A 27 -2.10 11.07 -2.44
N GLY A 28 -2.27 11.08 -3.77
CA GLY A 28 -3.53 11.36 -4.43
C GLY A 28 -4.38 10.10 -4.63
N THR A 29 -5.66 10.29 -5.00
CA THR A 29 -6.56 9.17 -5.32
C THR A 29 -6.06 8.32 -6.48
N GLY A 30 -5.37 8.93 -7.46
CA GLY A 30 -4.76 8.22 -8.59
C GLY A 30 -3.68 7.22 -8.16
N GLU A 31 -2.81 7.59 -7.23
CA GLU A 31 -1.76 6.69 -6.72
C GLU A 31 -2.36 5.51 -5.95
N ILE A 32 -3.45 5.76 -5.19
CA ILE A 32 -4.17 4.70 -4.47
C ILE A 32 -4.83 3.73 -5.47
N MET A 33 -5.48 4.23 -6.53
CA MET A 33 -6.07 3.38 -7.56
C MET A 33 -5.01 2.59 -8.33
N SER A 34 -3.91 3.23 -8.71
CA SER A 34 -2.76 2.55 -9.33
C SER A 34 -2.19 1.45 -8.45
N ALA A 35 -2.05 1.71 -7.14
CA ALA A 35 -1.58 0.72 -6.17
C ALA A 35 -2.55 -0.46 -6.04
N ILE A 36 -3.86 -0.18 -6.02
CA ILE A 36 -4.91 -1.20 -6.01
C ILE A 36 -4.82 -2.07 -7.28
N GLU A 37 -4.76 -1.46 -8.45
CA GLU A 37 -4.68 -2.20 -9.73
C GLU A 37 -3.39 -3.01 -9.83
N ALA A 38 -2.25 -2.44 -9.43
CA ALA A 38 -0.97 -3.14 -9.40
C ALA A 38 -1.00 -4.32 -8.42
N SER A 39 -1.56 -4.11 -7.22
CA SER A 39 -1.71 -5.16 -6.21
C SER A 39 -2.64 -6.29 -6.64
N SER A 40 -3.66 -5.99 -7.45
CA SER A 40 -4.55 -7.01 -8.01
C SER A 40 -3.89 -7.85 -9.11
N LYS A 41 -2.77 -7.40 -9.68
CA LYS A 41 -2.01 -8.12 -10.72
C LYS A 41 -0.85 -8.96 -10.15
N ILE A 42 -0.49 -8.78 -8.89
CA ILE A 42 0.59 -9.52 -8.22
C ILE A 42 0.05 -10.56 -7.23
N ASN A 43 0.90 -11.51 -6.84
CA ASN A 43 0.56 -12.51 -5.84
C ASN A 43 0.76 -11.96 -4.42
N LEU A 44 -0.35 -11.72 -3.72
CA LEU A 44 -0.38 -11.22 -2.34
C LEU A 44 0.20 -12.19 -1.29
N SER A 45 0.46 -13.45 -1.67
CA SER A 45 1.15 -14.42 -0.79
C SER A 45 2.57 -13.98 -0.44
N ASN A 46 3.20 -13.15 -1.29
CA ASN A 46 4.52 -12.60 -1.02
C ASN A 46 4.41 -11.17 -0.50
N ARG A 47 4.76 -10.99 0.78
CA ARG A 47 4.89 -9.67 1.42
C ARG A 47 5.82 -8.74 0.62
N GLU A 48 6.91 -9.26 0.09
CA GLU A 48 7.91 -8.45 -0.63
C GLU A 48 7.40 -7.96 -1.98
N ASP A 49 6.66 -8.79 -2.72
CA ASP A 49 5.99 -8.39 -3.96
C ASP A 49 4.96 -7.29 -3.68
N PHE A 50 4.15 -7.47 -2.63
CA PHE A 50 3.17 -6.46 -2.22
C PHE A 50 3.83 -5.13 -1.83
N ARG A 51 4.92 -5.20 -1.07
CA ARG A 51 5.73 -4.03 -0.72
C ARG A 51 6.27 -3.33 -1.96
N HIS A 52 6.82 -4.06 -2.93
CA HIS A 52 7.38 -3.47 -4.15
C HIS A 52 6.31 -2.82 -5.02
N ALA A 53 5.13 -3.44 -5.17
CA ALA A 53 4.01 -2.88 -5.93
C ALA A 53 3.52 -1.55 -5.31
N LEU A 54 3.31 -1.52 -3.99
CA LEU A 54 2.93 -0.30 -3.29
C LEU A 54 4.04 0.76 -3.39
N LYS A 55 5.30 0.36 -3.22
CA LYS A 55 6.44 1.26 -3.30
C LYS A 55 6.55 1.90 -4.68
N THR A 56 6.37 1.16 -5.76
CA THR A 56 6.44 1.73 -7.12
C THR A 56 5.26 2.64 -7.45
N CYS A 57 4.10 2.45 -6.81
CA CYS A 57 2.92 3.33 -7.01
C CYS A 57 2.88 4.53 -6.08
N PHE A 58 3.56 4.53 -4.92
CA PHE A 58 3.52 5.65 -3.97
C PHE A 58 4.84 6.44 -3.88
N ILE A 59 5.98 5.84 -4.24
CA ILE A 59 7.27 6.50 -4.16
C ILE A 59 7.60 7.19 -5.47
N THR A 60 7.33 8.49 -5.51
CA THR A 60 7.84 9.40 -6.55
C THR A 60 9.17 10.07 -6.16
N ASN A 61 9.56 10.00 -4.88
CA ASN A 61 10.77 10.62 -4.35
C ASN A 61 11.53 9.67 -3.42
N HIS A 62 12.83 9.49 -3.67
CA HIS A 62 13.69 8.59 -2.88
C HIS A 62 13.70 8.91 -1.38
N LYS A 63 13.47 10.17 -1.00
CA LYS A 63 13.38 10.59 0.41
C LYS A 63 12.21 9.95 1.17
N MET A 64 11.16 9.54 0.46
CA MET A 64 9.99 8.87 1.05
C MET A 64 10.20 7.37 1.24
N ILE A 65 11.23 6.78 0.64
CA ILE A 65 11.55 5.35 0.78
C ILE A 65 11.66 4.92 2.26
N PRO A 66 12.48 5.56 3.12
CA PRO A 66 12.60 5.15 4.52
C PRO A 66 11.30 5.35 5.31
N LEU A 67 10.55 6.43 5.04
CA LEU A 67 9.25 6.69 5.69
C LEU A 67 8.22 5.61 5.33
N PHE A 68 8.12 5.29 4.04
CA PHE A 68 7.26 4.23 3.53
C PHE A 68 7.64 2.88 4.14
N ASP A 69 8.93 2.55 4.20
CA ASP A 69 9.39 1.28 4.75
C ASP A 69 9.02 1.14 6.23
N GLN A 70 9.19 2.22 6.99
CA GLN A 70 8.81 2.27 8.40
C GLN A 70 7.30 2.11 8.60
N LEU A 71 6.47 2.83 7.81
CA LEU A 71 5.02 2.75 7.88
C LEU A 71 4.49 1.39 7.42
N PHE A 72 5.05 0.84 6.34
CA PHE A 72 4.70 -0.49 5.85
C PHE A 72 5.05 -1.56 6.87
N ASN A 73 6.23 -1.46 7.49
CA ASN A 73 6.63 -2.40 8.53
C ASN A 73 5.75 -2.26 9.78
N LEU A 74 5.31 -1.05 10.14
CA LEU A 74 4.38 -0.82 11.26
C LEU A 74 3.01 -1.45 11.00
N TYR A 75 2.45 -1.21 9.81
CA TYR A 75 1.18 -1.79 9.35
C TYR A 75 1.24 -3.32 9.32
N TRP A 76 2.33 -3.88 8.80
CA TRP A 76 2.49 -5.34 8.73
C TRP A 76 2.75 -6.00 10.08
N ARG A 77 3.39 -5.28 11.02
CA ARG A 77 3.71 -5.80 12.35
C ARG A 77 2.50 -5.81 13.29
N ASN A 78 1.48 -4.98 13.01
CA ASN A 78 0.24 -4.94 13.79
C ASN A 78 -0.98 -4.79 12.87
N PRO A 79 -1.45 -5.88 12.23
CA PRO A 79 -2.65 -5.85 11.40
C PRO A 79 -3.98 -5.73 12.20
N ASP A 80 -3.93 -5.60 13.53
CA ASP A 80 -5.06 -5.70 14.48
C ASP A 80 -5.44 -4.36 15.17
N LYS A 81 -4.94 -3.21 14.70
CA LYS A 81 -5.35 -1.89 15.22
C LYS A 81 -5.85 -0.94 14.15
#